data_AF-A0A914UE73-F1
#
_entry.id   AF-A0A914UE73-F1
#
_cell.length_a   1.000
_cell.length_b   1.000
_cell.length_c   1.000
_cell.angle_alpha   90.00
_cell.angle_beta   90.00
_cell.angle_gamma   90.00
#
_symmetry.space_group_name_H-M   'P 1'
#
loop_
_entity.id
_entity.type
_entity.pdbx_description
1 polymer ?
#
loop_
_entity_poly.entity_id
_entity_poly.type
_entity_poly.pdbx_seq_one_letter_code
_entity_poly.pdbx_strand_id
1 'polypeptide(L)'
;MSMALLKGLLIICFICGIFGQNTEKCDCTDWYGRCRNMGETWADDNTWMYACDDKRGAPATFAGCLIVSNNELVLPGKNVSINGFWYSCDVNTLRIKYEQEPRCLVNGTHYHVGEQFREGYFQWLCLETGRWVTGCYYQNETNDWNLLKIGEKGYNGLIQHVCDRYKENPGRIQYVASIRKDIPHKRPANKGKNQNLLDFVDNRLKEEPVLWTHDNVVLFIESKDIFNQKIRYLPASRGW
;
A
#
# COMPACT_ATOMS: atom_id res chain seq x y z
N MET A 1 -3.76 -91.83 5.81
CA MET A 1 -4.99 -91.65 6.61
C MET A 1 -4.67 -90.70 7.75
N SER A 2 -5.57 -89.75 8.03
CA SER A 2 -5.53 -88.67 9.05
C SER A 2 -4.74 -87.40 8.63
N MET A 3 -5.38 -86.31 8.19
CA MET A 3 -6.15 -85.23 8.88
C MET A 3 -5.30 -84.16 9.59
N ALA A 4 -5.36 -82.91 9.09
CA ALA A 4 -5.33 -81.59 9.79
C ALA A 4 -5.21 -80.49 8.70
N LEU A 5 -6.21 -79.65 8.33
CA LEU A 5 -6.95 -78.61 9.05
C LEU A 5 -6.04 -77.49 9.60
N LEU A 6 -5.92 -76.35 8.89
CA LEU A 6 -6.38 -75.01 9.34
C LEU A 6 -5.84 -73.85 8.45
N LYS A 7 -6.79 -73.06 7.93
CA LYS A 7 -6.91 -71.59 8.01
C LYS A 7 -5.67 -70.70 7.74
N GLY A 8 -5.69 -70.09 6.56
CA GLY A 8 -5.71 -68.63 6.33
C GLY A 8 -4.69 -67.73 7.06
N LEU A 9 -3.81 -67.10 6.28
CA LEU A 9 -3.36 -65.75 6.54
C LEU A 9 -3.17 -65.00 5.21
N LEU A 10 -4.06 -64.03 4.99
CA LEU A 10 -3.99 -63.03 3.93
C LEU A 10 -2.87 -62.05 4.33
N ILE A 11 -1.71 -62.13 3.68
CA ILE A 11 -0.64 -61.13 3.88
C ILE A 11 -1.06 -59.87 3.12
N ILE A 12 -1.76 -58.97 3.80
CA ILE A 12 -1.95 -57.60 3.35
C ILE A 12 -0.60 -56.90 3.51
N CYS A 13 0.04 -56.64 2.38
CA CYS A 13 1.25 -55.83 2.30
C CYS A 13 0.87 -54.38 2.66
N PHE A 14 0.94 -54.04 3.95
CA PHE A 14 0.92 -52.67 4.44
C PHE A 14 2.27 -52.02 4.10
N ILE A 15 2.46 -51.62 2.85
CA ILE A 15 3.40 -50.54 2.53
C ILE A 15 2.60 -49.24 2.67
N CYS A 16 2.26 -48.91 3.91
CA CYS A 16 1.99 -47.54 4.26
C CYS A 16 3.37 -46.87 4.28
N GLY A 17 3.64 -46.06 3.26
CA GLY A 17 4.83 -45.22 3.20
C GLY A 17 4.80 -44.25 4.38
N ILE A 18 5.36 -44.70 5.51
CA ILE A 18 5.81 -43.84 6.58
C ILE A 18 6.93 -43.00 5.95
N PHE A 19 6.60 -41.80 5.49
CA PHE A 19 7.59 -40.72 5.37
C PHE A 19 8.04 -40.34 6.78
N GLY A 20 8.78 -41.26 7.41
CA GLY A 20 9.62 -40.96 8.54
C GLY A 20 10.80 -40.19 7.98
N GLN A 21 10.66 -38.87 7.88
CA GLN A 21 11.85 -38.03 7.79
C GLN A 21 12.72 -38.38 9.00
N ASN A 22 13.97 -38.70 8.72
CA ASN A 22 14.99 -39.07 9.68
C ASN A 22 15.12 -37.95 10.75
N THR A 23 14.48 -38.13 11.91
CA THR A 23 14.39 -37.16 13.02
C THR A 23 15.68 -37.03 13.84
N GLU A 24 16.85 -37.38 13.29
CA GLU A 24 18.10 -37.43 14.06
C GLU A 24 19.02 -36.22 13.87
N LYS A 25 18.58 -35.14 13.20
CA LYS A 25 19.43 -33.94 13.06
C LYS A 25 18.69 -32.61 12.89
N CYS A 26 17.56 -32.47 13.56
CA CYS A 26 16.76 -31.24 13.54
C CYS A 26 17.03 -30.45 14.83
N ASP A 27 17.48 -29.19 14.74
CA ASP A 27 17.58 -28.34 15.93
C ASP A 27 16.20 -27.79 16.29
N CYS A 28 15.51 -27.16 15.33
CA CYS A 28 14.10 -26.76 15.47
C CYS A 28 13.25 -27.14 14.25
N THR A 29 11.93 -27.20 14.44
CA THR A 29 10.94 -27.36 13.38
C THR A 29 10.20 -26.04 13.13
N ASP A 30 10.12 -25.62 11.87
CA ASP A 30 9.37 -24.42 11.49
C ASP A 30 7.84 -24.66 11.49
N TRP A 31 7.10 -23.65 11.06
CA TRP A 31 5.64 -23.73 10.95
C TRP A 31 5.13 -24.88 10.08
N TYR A 32 5.88 -25.22 9.03
CA TYR A 32 5.53 -26.24 8.05
C TYR A 32 6.20 -27.59 8.34
N GLY A 33 6.83 -27.75 9.51
CA GLY A 33 7.57 -28.95 9.89
C GLY A 33 8.94 -29.08 9.24
N ARG A 34 9.46 -28.03 8.58
CA ARG A 34 10.83 -28.07 8.00
C ARG A 34 11.86 -27.90 9.10
N CYS A 35 12.99 -28.59 8.98
CA CYS A 35 14.09 -28.45 9.91
C CYS A 35 14.86 -27.14 9.72
N ARG A 36 15.21 -26.53 10.85
CA ARG A 36 15.98 -25.30 10.98
C ARG A 36 17.20 -25.56 11.87
N ASN A 37 18.26 -24.79 11.65
CA ASN A 37 19.49 -24.90 12.41
C ASN A 37 19.47 -23.94 13.61
N MET A 38 20.13 -24.31 14.71
CA MET A 38 20.26 -23.43 15.87
C MET A 38 20.92 -22.10 15.48
N GLY A 39 20.34 -20.98 15.94
CA GLY A 39 20.76 -19.62 15.65
C GLY A 39 20.18 -19.03 14.36
N GLU A 40 19.43 -19.82 13.59
CA GLU A 40 18.75 -19.34 12.39
C GLU A 40 17.56 -18.45 12.75
N THR A 41 17.44 -17.32 12.06
CA THR A 41 16.26 -16.45 12.10
C THR A 41 15.71 -16.25 10.69
N TRP A 42 14.39 -16.20 10.56
CA TRP A 42 13.76 -16.00 9.26
C TRP A 42 12.42 -15.29 9.37
N ALA A 43 12.06 -14.59 8.30
CA ALA A 43 10.73 -14.05 8.08
C ALA A 43 9.89 -15.06 7.32
N ASP A 44 8.66 -15.29 7.79
CA ASP A 44 7.63 -16.01 7.07
C ASP A 44 6.52 -15.02 6.66
N ASP A 45 6.00 -15.14 5.44
CA ASP A 45 5.10 -14.16 4.79
C ASP A 45 5.56 -12.69 4.89
N ASN A 46 6.88 -12.46 4.98
CA ASN A 46 7.53 -11.16 5.20
C ASN A 46 7.09 -10.43 6.47
N THR A 47 6.38 -11.08 7.40
CA THR A 47 5.81 -10.42 8.59
C THR A 47 6.09 -11.20 9.86
N TRP A 48 6.10 -12.53 9.81
CA TRP A 48 6.21 -13.35 11.02
C TRP A 48 7.68 -13.75 11.22
N MET A 49 8.33 -13.18 12.23
CA MET A 49 9.72 -13.52 12.53
C MET A 49 9.79 -14.68 13.50
N TYR A 50 10.65 -15.63 13.17
CA TYR A 50 10.93 -16.79 14.00
C TYR A 50 12.43 -16.92 14.24
N ALA A 51 12.77 -17.55 15.36
CA ALA A 51 14.13 -17.91 15.72
C ALA A 51 14.19 -19.37 16.15
N CYS A 52 15.28 -20.05 15.81
CA CYS A 52 15.61 -21.36 16.34
C CYS A 52 16.65 -21.24 17.45
N ASP A 53 16.17 -21.24 18.70
CA ASP A 53 17.02 -21.04 19.88
C ASP A 53 17.34 -22.35 20.63
N ASP A 54 16.69 -23.46 20.26
CA ASP A 54 16.78 -24.74 20.96
C ASP A 54 17.37 -25.83 20.06
N LYS A 55 17.75 -26.96 20.67
CA LYS A 55 18.17 -28.19 19.99
C LYS A 55 17.18 -29.29 20.33
N ARG A 56 17.09 -30.33 19.48
CA ARG A 56 16.25 -31.55 19.62
C ARG A 56 14.86 -31.46 18.97
N GLY A 57 14.73 -30.70 17.89
CA GLY A 57 13.51 -30.67 17.07
C GLY A 57 12.36 -29.90 17.70
N ALA A 58 12.63 -29.04 18.68
CA ALA A 58 11.62 -28.19 19.30
C ALA A 58 10.95 -27.28 18.27
N PRO A 59 9.69 -26.86 18.45
CA PRO A 59 9.08 -25.85 17.60
C PRO A 59 9.87 -24.55 17.68
N ALA A 60 10.01 -23.87 16.54
CA ALA A 60 10.64 -22.55 16.47
C ALA A 60 9.90 -21.53 17.35
N THR A 61 10.68 -20.63 17.96
CA THR A 61 10.16 -19.54 18.80
C THR A 61 9.65 -18.41 17.92
N PHE A 62 8.46 -17.90 18.20
CA PHE A 62 7.99 -16.67 17.57
C PHE A 62 8.71 -15.46 18.16
N ALA A 63 9.49 -14.77 17.32
CA ALA A 63 10.35 -13.67 17.73
C ALA A 63 9.65 -12.30 17.64
N GLY A 64 8.61 -12.16 16.82
CA GLY A 64 7.84 -10.93 16.68
C GLY A 64 7.31 -10.67 15.27
N CYS A 65 6.79 -9.48 15.06
CA CYS A 65 6.25 -9.04 13.77
C CYS A 65 7.23 -8.08 13.08
N LEU A 66 7.65 -8.41 11.85
CA LEU A 66 8.53 -7.59 11.03
C LEU A 66 7.73 -6.49 10.33
N ILE A 67 8.21 -5.26 10.45
CA ILE A 67 7.73 -4.12 9.69
C ILE A 67 8.49 -4.09 8.36
N VAL A 68 7.81 -4.43 7.26
CA VAL A 68 8.43 -4.58 5.94
C VAL A 68 9.12 -3.29 5.45
N SER A 69 8.58 -2.12 5.80
CA SER A 69 9.08 -0.84 5.28
C SER A 69 10.45 -0.43 5.81
N ASN A 70 10.81 -0.80 7.03
CA ASN A 70 12.07 -0.41 7.70
C ASN A 70 12.84 -1.59 8.29
N ASN A 71 12.35 -2.82 8.11
CA ASN A 71 12.97 -4.05 8.61
C ASN A 71 13.13 -4.06 10.15
N GLU A 72 12.26 -3.36 10.87
CA GLU A 72 12.24 -3.34 12.34
C GLU A 72 11.31 -4.41 12.90
N LEU A 73 11.62 -4.90 14.12
CA LEU A 73 10.89 -5.97 14.78
C LEU A 73 10.02 -5.43 15.91
N VAL A 74 8.71 -5.69 15.84
CA VAL A 74 7.77 -5.48 16.95
C VAL A 74 7.72 -6.74 17.80
N LEU A 75 8.11 -6.64 19.06
CA LEU A 75 8.13 -7.79 19.97
C LEU A 75 6.71 -8.34 20.24
N PRO A 76 6.57 -9.64 20.53
CA PRO A 76 5.29 -10.25 20.87
C PRO A 76 4.57 -9.52 22.03
N GLY A 77 3.29 -9.21 21.85
CA GLY A 77 2.46 -8.52 22.83
C GLY A 77 2.81 -7.04 23.04
N LYS A 78 3.58 -6.43 22.14
CA LYS A 78 3.98 -5.02 22.23
C LYS A 78 3.39 -4.17 21.11
N ASN A 79 3.20 -2.90 21.44
CA ASN A 79 2.88 -1.83 20.51
C ASN A 79 4.04 -0.84 20.50
N VAL A 80 4.44 -0.40 19.32
CA VAL A 80 5.54 0.56 19.13
C VAL A 80 5.08 1.67 18.21
N SER A 81 5.57 2.89 18.43
CA SER A 81 5.35 4.01 17.52
C SER A 81 6.68 4.38 16.87
N ILE A 82 6.74 4.33 15.55
CA ILE A 82 7.94 4.62 14.77
C ILE A 82 7.58 5.70 13.75
N ASN A 83 8.33 6.79 13.74
CA ASN A 83 8.09 7.96 12.87
C ASN A 83 6.66 8.52 12.97
N GLY A 84 6.05 8.47 14.15
CA GLY A 84 4.69 8.97 14.39
C GLY A 84 3.56 7.99 14.08
N PHE A 85 3.86 6.82 13.51
CA PHE A 85 2.86 5.79 13.19
C PHE A 85 2.94 4.62 14.17
N TRP A 86 1.78 4.09 14.60
CA TRP A 86 1.75 2.94 15.51
C TRP A 86 1.76 1.59 14.77
N TYR A 87 2.38 0.61 15.40
CA TYR A 87 2.44 -0.79 14.98
C TYR A 87 2.18 -1.69 16.19
N SER A 88 1.50 -2.81 15.98
CA SER A 88 1.12 -3.76 17.03
C SER A 88 1.38 -5.20 16.59
N CYS A 89 1.93 -5.99 17.52
CA CYS A 89 2.10 -7.43 17.37
C CYS A 89 1.41 -8.15 18.52
N ASP A 90 0.10 -8.36 18.38
CA ASP A 90 -0.74 -9.04 19.38
C ASP A 90 -0.61 -10.56 19.26
N VAL A 91 -0.40 -11.23 20.39
CA VAL A 91 -0.19 -12.69 20.43
C VAL A 91 -1.04 -13.29 21.53
N ASN A 92 -1.82 -14.31 21.18
CA ASN A 92 -2.56 -15.12 22.13
C ASN A 92 -2.47 -16.61 21.79
N THR A 93 -3.16 -17.46 22.55
CA THR A 93 -3.12 -18.92 22.39
C THR A 93 -3.73 -19.43 21.07
N LEU A 94 -4.52 -18.60 20.38
CA LEU A 94 -5.26 -18.96 19.16
C LEU A 94 -4.71 -18.29 17.90
N ARG A 95 -4.04 -17.15 18.01
CA ARG A 95 -3.58 -16.36 16.86
C ARG A 95 -2.42 -15.43 17.18
N ILE A 96 -1.72 -15.07 16.12
CA ILE A 96 -0.80 -13.96 16.02
C ILE A 96 -1.46 -12.91 15.12
N LYS A 97 -1.48 -11.66 15.54
CA LYS A 97 -2.09 -10.54 14.82
C LYS A 97 -1.10 -9.40 14.71
N TYR A 98 -0.76 -9.04 13.47
CA TYR A 98 0.01 -7.85 13.15
C TYR A 98 -0.93 -6.76 12.67
N GLU A 99 -0.79 -5.56 13.21
CA GLU A 99 -1.51 -4.37 12.78
C GLU A 99 -0.55 -3.20 12.64
N GLN A 100 -0.80 -2.37 11.64
CA GLN A 100 -0.12 -1.09 11.46
C GLN A 100 -1.15 0.00 11.22
N GLU A 101 -0.82 1.21 11.63
CA GLU A 101 -1.64 2.38 11.36
C GLU A 101 -1.84 2.57 9.85
N PRO A 102 -3.09 2.69 9.37
CA PRO A 102 -3.36 3.00 7.97
C PRO A 102 -2.76 4.38 7.61
N ARG A 103 -2.15 4.48 6.43
CA ARG A 103 -1.48 5.70 5.97
C ARG A 103 -1.35 5.74 4.45
N CYS A 104 -1.06 6.92 3.92
CA CYS A 104 -0.75 7.11 2.51
C CYS A 104 0.75 7.39 2.33
N LEU A 105 1.43 6.59 1.51
CA LEU A 105 2.80 6.84 1.09
C LEU A 105 2.82 7.51 -0.29
N VAL A 106 3.20 8.78 -0.33
CA VAL A 106 3.26 9.59 -1.57
C VAL A 106 4.63 10.22 -1.68
N ASN A 107 5.38 9.85 -2.72
CA ASN A 107 6.73 10.36 -3.00
C ASN A 107 7.70 10.27 -1.80
N GLY A 108 7.57 9.24 -0.97
CA GLY A 108 8.41 9.03 0.22
C GLY A 108 7.87 9.68 1.50
N THR A 109 6.81 10.50 1.41
CA THR A 109 6.16 11.12 2.57
C THR A 109 4.98 10.27 3.04
N HIS A 110 4.90 10.07 4.35
CA HIS A 110 3.78 9.39 4.99
C HIS A 110 2.76 10.42 5.50
N TYR A 111 1.49 10.21 5.15
CA TYR A 111 0.36 11.03 5.59
C TYR A 111 -0.57 10.22 6.47
N HIS A 112 -1.07 10.82 7.54
CA HIS A 112 -2.09 10.18 8.39
C HIS A 112 -3.45 10.17 7.68
N VAL A 113 -4.29 9.22 8.04
CA VAL A 113 -5.68 9.18 7.57
C VAL A 113 -6.41 10.45 8.03
N GLY A 114 -7.13 11.06 7.10
CA GLY A 114 -7.81 12.35 7.30
C GLY A 114 -6.95 13.57 6.95
N GLU A 115 -5.64 13.40 6.75
CA GLU A 115 -4.76 14.49 6.36
C GLU A 115 -5.00 14.89 4.89
N GLN A 116 -5.00 16.21 4.66
CA GLN A 116 -5.07 16.78 3.32
C GLN A 116 -3.70 17.25 2.88
N PHE A 117 -3.30 16.85 1.68
CA PHE A 117 -2.02 17.24 1.10
C PHE A 117 -2.18 17.64 -0.36
N ARG A 118 -1.15 18.26 -0.91
CA ARG A 118 -1.15 18.77 -2.27
C ARG A 118 -0.12 18.05 -3.11
N GLU A 119 -0.55 17.63 -4.30
CA GLU A 119 0.34 17.09 -5.34
C GLU A 119 -0.01 17.77 -6.67
N GLY A 120 0.93 18.57 -7.19
CA GLY A 120 0.70 19.38 -8.38
C GLY A 120 -0.45 20.39 -8.17
N TYR A 121 -1.47 20.29 -9.02
CA TYR A 121 -2.68 21.11 -8.93
C TYR A 121 -3.78 20.47 -8.09
N PHE A 122 -3.62 19.26 -7.58
CA PHE A 122 -4.72 18.55 -6.91
C PHE A 122 -4.54 18.54 -5.39
N GLN A 123 -5.66 18.74 -4.70
CA GLN A 123 -5.77 18.49 -3.28
C GLN A 123 -6.20 17.03 -3.08
N TRP A 124 -5.47 16.32 -2.26
CA TRP A 124 -5.71 14.94 -1.90
C TRP A 124 -6.09 14.84 -0.43
N LEU A 125 -6.97 13.91 -0.13
CA LEU A 125 -7.30 13.44 1.21
C LEU A 125 -6.77 12.01 1.36
N CYS A 126 -5.97 11.77 2.41
CA CYS A 126 -5.56 10.43 2.76
C CYS A 126 -6.70 9.67 3.46
N LEU A 127 -6.98 8.45 3.00
CA LEU A 127 -7.99 7.53 3.52
C LEU A 127 -7.30 6.21 3.91
N GLU A 128 -7.99 5.37 4.68
CA GLU A 128 -7.45 4.07 5.06
C GLU A 128 -7.18 3.14 3.87
N THR A 129 -7.98 3.28 2.82
CA THR A 129 -7.94 2.45 1.60
C THR A 129 -7.10 3.06 0.47
N GLY A 130 -6.64 4.30 0.60
CA GLY A 130 -5.97 5.02 -0.48
C GLY A 130 -6.09 6.53 -0.35
N ARG A 131 -6.07 7.24 -1.47
CA ARG A 131 -6.17 8.70 -1.50
C ARG A 131 -7.21 9.18 -2.50
N TRP A 132 -7.91 10.23 -2.14
CA TRP A 132 -9.05 10.78 -2.89
C TRP A 132 -8.84 12.26 -3.21
N VAL A 133 -9.18 12.69 -4.42
CA VAL A 133 -9.08 14.11 -4.81
C VAL A 133 -10.27 14.89 -4.26
N THR A 134 -10.01 15.94 -3.48
CA THR A 134 -11.05 16.80 -2.89
C THR A 134 -11.21 18.14 -3.59
N GLY A 135 -10.21 18.57 -4.36
CA GLY A 135 -10.24 19.85 -5.07
C GLY A 135 -8.98 20.10 -5.90
N CYS A 136 -8.89 21.31 -6.46
CA CYS A 136 -7.74 21.75 -7.25
C CYS A 136 -7.24 23.11 -6.77
N TYR A 137 -5.93 23.31 -6.78
CA TYR A 137 -5.28 24.58 -6.47
C TYR A 137 -4.98 25.37 -7.74
N TYR A 138 -5.13 26.68 -7.67
CA TYR A 138 -4.64 27.62 -8.68
C TYR A 138 -3.95 28.82 -8.03
N GLN A 139 -3.04 29.48 -8.74
CA GLN A 139 -2.42 30.72 -8.28
C GLN A 139 -3.26 31.92 -8.69
N ASN A 140 -3.50 32.83 -7.74
CA ASN A 140 -4.09 34.13 -8.02
C ASN A 140 -3.02 35.14 -8.49
N GLU A 141 -3.42 36.41 -8.68
CA GLU A 141 -2.55 37.51 -9.10
C GLU A 141 -1.41 37.81 -8.12
N THR A 142 -1.59 37.48 -6.83
CA THR A 142 -0.58 37.66 -5.77
C THR A 142 0.35 36.46 -5.62
N ASN A 143 0.25 35.45 -6.49
CA ASN A 143 0.93 34.16 -6.43
C ASN A 143 0.54 33.26 -5.24
N ASP A 144 -0.56 33.59 -4.56
CA ASP A 144 -1.13 32.76 -3.49
C ASP A 144 -1.96 31.62 -4.07
N TRP A 145 -1.84 30.45 -3.46
CA TRP A 145 -2.56 29.25 -3.85
C TRP A 145 -3.97 29.24 -3.26
N ASN A 146 -4.97 29.24 -4.13
CA ASN A 146 -6.37 29.18 -3.76
C ASN A 146 -6.95 27.81 -4.15
N LEU A 147 -7.81 27.28 -3.27
CA LEU A 147 -8.46 26.00 -3.47
C LEU A 147 -9.83 26.19 -4.15
N LEU A 148 -10.05 25.44 -5.23
CA LEU A 148 -11.34 25.23 -5.87
C LEU A 148 -11.85 23.84 -5.50
N LYS A 149 -13.07 23.74 -5.00
CA LYS A 149 -13.74 22.44 -4.85
C LYS A 149 -14.12 21.89 -6.22
N ILE A 150 -14.34 20.58 -6.29
CA ILE A 150 -14.80 19.94 -7.52
C ILE A 150 -16.15 20.53 -7.93
N GLY A 151 -16.24 20.99 -9.18
CA GLY A 151 -17.38 21.70 -9.76
C GLY A 151 -17.26 23.23 -9.70
N GLU A 152 -16.28 23.77 -8.97
CA GLU A 152 -16.08 25.21 -8.84
C GLU A 152 -15.18 25.80 -9.94
N LYS A 153 -15.32 27.12 -10.10
CA LYS A 153 -14.58 27.92 -11.07
C LYS A 153 -13.94 29.11 -10.35
N GLY A 154 -12.65 29.30 -10.57
CA GLY A 154 -11.89 30.46 -10.12
C GLY A 154 -11.59 31.40 -11.28
N TYR A 155 -11.34 32.66 -10.96
CA TYR A 155 -10.94 33.66 -11.95
C TYR A 155 -9.68 34.39 -11.49
N ASN A 156 -8.77 34.60 -12.42
CA ASN A 156 -7.55 35.38 -12.27
C ASN A 156 -7.43 36.27 -13.52
N GLY A 157 -7.89 37.52 -13.43
CA GLY A 157 -8.08 38.41 -14.57
C GLY A 157 -8.89 37.80 -15.72
N LEU A 158 -8.22 37.61 -16.88
CA LEU A 158 -8.79 37.01 -18.09
C LEU A 158 -8.76 35.48 -18.10
N ILE A 159 -8.10 34.86 -17.12
CA ILE A 159 -7.97 33.41 -17.01
C ILE A 159 -9.06 32.87 -16.07
N GLN A 160 -9.77 31.87 -16.55
CA GLN A 160 -10.72 31.04 -15.82
C GLN A 160 -10.07 29.70 -15.51
N HIS A 161 -10.10 29.36 -14.22
CA HIS A 161 -9.65 28.09 -13.68
C HIS A 161 -10.86 27.22 -13.36
N VAL A 162 -10.86 25.97 -13.79
CA VAL A 162 -11.97 25.03 -13.58
C VAL A 162 -11.42 23.76 -12.97
N CYS A 163 -12.01 23.32 -11.86
CA CYS A 163 -11.76 22.01 -11.26
C CYS A 163 -13.05 21.20 -11.38
N ASP A 164 -13.08 20.17 -12.23
CA ASP A 164 -14.32 19.42 -12.46
C ASP A 164 -14.05 17.95 -12.78
N ARG A 165 -15.08 17.13 -12.74
CA ARG A 165 -15.04 15.74 -13.22
C ARG A 165 -14.97 15.73 -14.74
N TYR A 166 -14.21 14.79 -15.28
CA TYR A 166 -14.17 14.56 -16.72
C TYR A 166 -15.53 14.01 -17.16
N LYS A 167 -16.21 14.71 -18.09
CA LYS A 167 -17.61 14.40 -18.45
C LYS A 167 -17.81 12.97 -18.95
N GLU A 168 -16.86 12.47 -19.73
CA GLU A 168 -16.90 11.13 -20.32
C GLU A 168 -16.44 10.05 -19.34
N ASN A 169 -15.72 10.44 -18.28
CA ASN A 169 -15.20 9.52 -17.27
C ASN A 169 -15.19 10.18 -15.88
N PRO A 170 -16.28 10.05 -15.10
CA PRO A 170 -16.39 10.73 -13.80
C PRO A 170 -15.37 10.23 -12.77
N GLY A 171 -14.67 9.12 -13.03
CA GLY A 171 -13.54 8.64 -12.25
C GLY A 171 -12.26 9.44 -12.45
N ARG A 172 -12.27 10.51 -13.26
CA ARG A 172 -11.15 11.43 -13.45
C ARG A 172 -11.55 12.85 -13.09
N ILE A 173 -10.64 13.55 -12.43
CA ILE A 173 -10.72 14.99 -12.19
C ILE A 173 -9.80 15.69 -13.17
N GLN A 174 -10.28 16.79 -13.73
CA GLN A 174 -9.52 17.67 -14.60
C GLN A 174 -9.39 19.05 -13.96
N TYR A 175 -8.19 19.60 -14.06
CA TYR A 175 -7.91 21.00 -13.82
C TYR A 175 -7.63 21.67 -15.17
N VAL A 176 -8.38 22.73 -15.48
CA VAL A 176 -8.26 23.46 -16.75
C VAL A 176 -8.13 24.95 -16.50
N ALA A 177 -7.07 25.56 -17.01
CA ALA A 177 -6.90 27.00 -17.08
C ALA A 177 -7.17 27.48 -18.51
N SER A 178 -8.02 28.48 -18.67
CA SER A 178 -8.60 28.88 -19.96
C SER A 178 -8.86 30.38 -20.04
N ILE A 179 -8.86 30.96 -21.25
CA ILE A 179 -9.33 32.34 -21.41
C ILE A 179 -10.86 32.37 -21.23
N ARG A 180 -11.32 33.29 -20.40
CA ARG A 180 -12.73 33.61 -20.20
C ARG A 180 -13.43 33.89 -21.52
N LYS A 181 -14.56 33.22 -21.76
CA LYS A 181 -15.39 33.42 -22.96
C LYS A 181 -16.47 34.48 -22.76
N ASP A 182 -16.72 34.87 -21.52
CA ASP A 182 -17.76 35.82 -21.12
C ASP A 182 -17.33 37.29 -21.23
N ILE A 183 -16.03 37.56 -21.41
CA ILE A 183 -15.49 38.91 -21.61
C ILE A 183 -14.95 39.02 -23.05
N PRO A 184 -15.45 39.98 -23.87
CA PRO A 184 -14.87 40.22 -25.18
C PRO A 184 -13.43 40.70 -25.06
N HIS A 185 -12.50 39.89 -25.54
CA HIS A 185 -11.07 40.20 -25.58
C HIS A 185 -10.63 40.47 -27.04
N LYS A 186 -10.00 41.62 -27.28
CA LYS A 186 -9.33 41.91 -28.55
C LYS A 186 -7.98 41.18 -28.56
N ARG A 187 -7.77 40.23 -29.50
CA ARG A 187 -6.44 39.69 -29.82
C ARG A 187 -5.66 40.75 -30.59
N PRO A 188 -4.66 41.45 -30.01
CA PRO A 188 -3.83 42.34 -30.81
C PRO A 188 -2.89 41.48 -31.66
N ALA A 189 -2.75 41.81 -32.94
CA ALA A 189 -1.95 41.06 -33.91
C ALA A 189 -0.46 40.94 -33.55
N ASN A 190 0.04 41.77 -32.63
CA ASN A 190 1.42 41.78 -32.16
C ASN A 190 1.43 41.86 -30.63
N LYS A 191 1.78 40.78 -29.92
CA LYS A 191 2.05 40.83 -28.49
C LYS A 191 3.31 40.01 -28.16
N GLY A 192 4.30 40.68 -27.58
CA GLY A 192 5.50 40.06 -27.03
C GLY A 192 5.17 39.06 -25.93
N LYS A 193 6.13 38.16 -25.66
CA LYS A 193 6.05 37.09 -24.65
C LYS A 193 5.54 37.63 -23.31
N ASN A 194 4.44 37.05 -22.83
CA ASN A 194 3.91 37.31 -21.50
C ASN A 194 4.75 36.53 -20.46
N GLN A 195 5.47 37.24 -19.60
CA GLN A 195 6.38 36.65 -18.61
C GLN A 195 5.65 35.98 -17.42
N ASN A 196 4.32 36.12 -17.31
CA ASN A 196 3.52 35.47 -16.25
C ASN A 196 3.11 34.02 -16.60
N LEU A 197 3.61 33.48 -17.72
CA LEU A 197 3.36 32.11 -18.16
C LEU A 197 4.70 31.35 -18.21
N LEU A 198 4.74 30.16 -17.61
CA LEU A 198 5.92 29.30 -17.64
C LEU A 198 6.18 28.84 -19.10
N ASP A 199 7.41 29.05 -19.59
CA ASP A 199 7.84 28.72 -20.95
C ASP A 199 7.95 27.19 -21.12
N PHE A 200 6.85 26.52 -21.46
CA PHE A 200 6.81 25.11 -21.87
C PHE A 200 6.07 24.96 -23.20
N VAL A 201 6.65 25.38 -24.34
CA VAL A 201 6.03 25.12 -25.65
C VAL A 201 7.07 24.71 -26.70
N ASP A 202 6.85 23.54 -27.29
CA ASP A 202 7.49 23.03 -28.51
C ASP A 202 6.96 23.80 -29.73
N ASN A 203 7.86 24.49 -30.44
CA ASN A 203 7.54 25.49 -31.47
C ASN A 203 7.21 24.89 -32.85
N ARG A 204 6.62 23.69 -32.93
CA ARG A 204 6.44 22.96 -34.21
C ARG A 204 5.02 22.94 -34.79
N LEU A 205 4.02 23.50 -34.11
CA LEU A 205 2.63 23.50 -34.58
C LEU A 205 2.22 24.86 -35.17
N LYS A 206 1.52 24.84 -36.32
CA LYS A 206 1.13 26.00 -37.13
C LYS A 206 -0.19 26.68 -36.69
N GLU A 207 -0.75 26.30 -35.55
CA GLU A 207 -1.90 26.99 -34.94
C GLU A 207 -1.46 27.64 -33.63
N GLU A 208 -2.06 28.79 -33.30
CA GLU A 208 -1.72 29.59 -32.11
C GLU A 208 -1.68 28.67 -30.87
N PRO A 209 -0.56 28.64 -30.13
CA PRO A 209 -0.42 27.78 -28.98
C PRO A 209 -1.42 28.25 -27.96
N VAL A 210 -2.52 27.54 -27.82
CA VAL A 210 -3.48 27.91 -26.82
C VAL A 210 -2.88 27.50 -25.49
N LEU A 211 -2.52 28.51 -24.69
CA LEU A 211 -1.93 28.38 -23.37
C LEU A 211 -2.94 27.80 -22.36
N TRP A 212 -3.38 26.56 -22.60
CA TRP A 212 -4.15 25.79 -21.64
C TRP A 212 -3.18 25.03 -20.74
N THR A 213 -3.22 25.29 -19.44
CA THR A 213 -2.79 24.28 -18.49
C THR A 213 -3.95 23.30 -18.35
N HIS A 214 -3.72 22.06 -18.78
CA HIS A 214 -4.65 20.96 -18.61
C HIS A 214 -3.92 19.85 -17.88
N ASP A 215 -4.38 19.54 -16.67
CA ASP A 215 -3.87 18.41 -15.90
C ASP A 215 -5.04 17.52 -15.49
N ASN A 216 -4.81 16.23 -15.43
CA ASN A 216 -5.85 15.25 -15.19
C ASN A 216 -5.34 14.11 -14.33
N VAL A 217 -6.20 13.68 -13.41
CA VAL A 217 -5.85 12.66 -12.44
C VAL A 217 -7.03 11.74 -12.18
N VAL A 218 -6.74 10.52 -11.73
CA VAL A 218 -7.78 9.60 -11.27
C VAL A 218 -8.32 10.11 -9.94
N LEU A 219 -9.64 10.11 -9.79
CA LEU A 219 -10.35 10.60 -8.59
C LEU A 219 -9.90 9.89 -7.31
N PHE A 220 -9.59 8.59 -7.43
CA PHE A 220 -9.14 7.75 -6.34
C PHE A 220 -7.94 6.92 -6.79
N ILE A 221 -6.94 6.83 -5.92
CA ILE A 221 -5.79 5.94 -6.07
C ILE A 221 -5.76 5.06 -4.83
N GLU A 222 -5.91 3.76 -5.04
CA GLU A 222 -5.85 2.76 -3.98
C GLU A 222 -4.45 2.74 -3.34
N SER A 223 -4.40 2.48 -2.03
CA SER A 223 -3.13 2.29 -1.34
C SER A 223 -2.43 1.05 -1.86
N LYS A 224 -1.11 1.15 -2.06
CA LYS A 224 -0.28 -0.01 -2.41
C LYS A 224 0.00 -0.91 -1.21
N ASP A 225 -0.22 -0.42 0.02
CA ASP A 225 -0.14 -1.23 1.21
C ASP A 225 -1.37 -2.13 1.29
N ILE A 226 -1.18 -3.38 0.85
CA ILE A 226 -2.25 -4.36 0.62
C ILE A 226 -2.95 -4.75 1.93
N PHE A 227 -2.29 -4.57 3.10
CA PHE A 227 -2.83 -4.95 4.39
C PHE A 227 -2.36 -4.04 5.53
N ASN A 228 -3.30 -3.38 6.21
CA ASN A 228 -3.06 -2.72 7.50
C ASN A 228 -3.13 -3.72 8.68
N GLN A 229 -3.57 -4.96 8.39
CA GLN A 229 -3.73 -6.03 9.36
C GLN A 229 -3.42 -7.39 8.70
N LYS A 230 -2.65 -8.22 9.39
CA LYS A 230 -2.46 -9.64 9.06
C LYS A 230 -2.76 -10.49 10.29
N ILE A 231 -3.41 -11.63 10.08
CA ILE A 231 -3.74 -12.58 11.16
C ILE A 231 -3.28 -13.97 10.75
N ARG A 232 -2.59 -14.66 11.65
CA ARG A 232 -2.22 -16.07 11.53
C ARG A 232 -2.81 -16.85 12.70
N TYR A 233 -3.66 -17.83 12.41
CA TYR A 233 -4.23 -18.71 13.42
C TYR A 233 -3.24 -19.81 13.82
N LEU A 234 -3.14 -20.07 15.12
CA LEU A 234 -2.32 -21.10 15.72
C LEU A 234 -3.02 -22.47 15.63
N PRO A 235 -2.31 -23.54 15.21
CA PRO A 235 -2.86 -24.88 15.25
C PRO A 235 -3.10 -25.31 16.70
N ALA A 236 -4.13 -26.12 16.93
CA ALA A 236 -4.49 -26.61 18.26
C ALA A 236 -3.34 -27.32 19.01
N SER A 237 -2.39 -27.90 18.26
CA SER A 237 -1.19 -28.55 18.80
C SER A 237 -0.12 -27.59 19.35
N ARG A 238 -0.30 -26.27 19.21
CA ARG A 238 0.66 -25.23 19.63
C ARG A 238 0.00 -24.13 20.48
N GLY A 239 -1.15 -24.40 21.10
CA GLY A 239 -1.72 -23.49 22.10
C GLY A 239 -0.76 -23.35 23.28
N TRP A 240 -0.30 -22.13 23.53
CA TRP A 240 0.59 -21.77 24.65
C TRP A 240 -0.08 -21.98 26.00
#